data_AF-A0A3A4UAP5-F1
#
_entry.id   AF-A0A3A4UAP5-F1
#
_cell.length_a   1.000
_cell.length_b   1.000
_cell.length_c   1.000
_cell.angle_alpha   90.00
_cell.angle_beta   90.00
_cell.angle_gamma   90.00
#
_symmetry.space_group_name_H-M   'P 1'
#
loop_
_entity.id
_entity.type
_entity.pdbx_description
1 polymer ?
#
loop_
_entity_poly.entity_id
_entity_poly.type
_entity_poly.pdbx_seq_one_letter_code
_entity_poly.pdbx_strand_id
1 'polypeptide(L)' 'MMASAPPGTFGTPRMFIDRGAGGEAEVVLADSKGRDRIRLKVDAGDVPSLEFLDEEGKTVYRLPPEAPGPRGD' A
#
# COMPACT_ATOMS: atom_id res chain seq x y z
N MET A 1 2.86 42.40 13.72
CA MET A 1 3.32 41.49 12.65
C MET A 1 3.82 40.22 13.31
N MET A 2 3.09 39.11 13.22
CA MET A 2 3.57 37.79 13.60
C MET A 2 4.01 37.10 12.31
N ALA A 3 5.28 36.72 12.22
CA ALA A 3 5.81 36.01 11.06
C ALA A 3 5.16 34.63 10.98
N SER A 4 4.56 34.31 9.82
CA SER A 4 4.09 32.96 9.54
C SER A 4 5.29 32.01 9.53
N ALA A 5 5.23 30.93 10.29
CA ALA A 5 6.21 29.85 10.19
C ALA A 5 6.32 29.39 8.71
N PRO A 6 7.54 29.07 8.22
CA PRO A 6 7.68 28.51 6.88
C PRO A 6 6.83 27.23 6.78
N PRO A 7 6.20 26.95 5.61
CA PRO A 7 5.50 25.69 5.42
C PRO A 7 6.47 24.57 5.79
N GLY A 8 6.11 23.77 6.79
CA GLY A 8 6.91 22.62 7.17
C GLY A 8 7.14 21.79 5.92
N THR A 9 8.39 21.52 5.58
CA THR A 9 8.74 20.48 4.61
C THR A 9 8.34 19.17 5.28
N PHE A 10 7.06 18.85 5.27
CA PHE A 10 6.58 17.54 5.67
C PHE A 10 7.32 16.60 4.72
N GLY A 11 8.20 15.75 5.27
CA GLY A 11 8.94 14.78 4.47
C GLY A 11 7.99 13.93 3.63
N THR A 12 8.53 13.14 2.70
CA THR A 12 7.74 12.32 1.78
C THR A 12 6.59 11.62 2.50
N PRO A 13 5.32 11.82 2.08
CA PRO A 13 4.18 11.16 2.71
C PRO A 13 4.39 9.65 2.76
N ARG A 14 4.13 9.04 3.92
CA ARG A 14 4.44 7.62 4.16
C ARG A 14 3.23 6.73 4.42
N MET A 15 2.04 7.31 4.49
CA MET A 15 0.81 6.56 4.70
C MET A 15 -0.29 7.13 3.83
N PHE A 16 -0.94 6.26 3.08
CA PHE A 16 -2.11 6.57 2.27
C PHE A 16 -3.23 5.65 2.68
N ILE A 17 -4.44 6.20 2.77
CA ILE A 17 -5.67 5.45 2.96
C ILE A 17 -6.56 5.86 1.80
N ASP A 18 -6.93 4.90 0.96
CA ASP A 18 -7.71 5.17 -0.22
C ASP A 18 -8.87 4.17 -0.37
N ARG A 19 -9.89 4.62 -1.07
CA ARG A 19 -10.99 3.79 -1.56
C ARG A 19 -10.96 3.85 -3.07
N GLY A 20 -10.57 2.75 -3.69
CA GLY A 20 -10.52 2.59 -5.13
C GLY A 20 -11.90 2.78 -5.76
N ALA A 21 -11.91 3.30 -6.99
CA ALA A 21 -13.14 3.51 -7.75
C ALA A 21 -13.89 2.21 -8.06
N GLY A 22 -13.20 1.06 -8.01
CA GLY A 22 -13.76 -0.28 -8.22
C GLY A 22 -14.36 -0.92 -6.97
N GLY A 23 -14.35 -0.23 -5.83
CA GLY A 23 -14.83 -0.75 -4.55
C GLY A 23 -13.72 -1.33 -3.67
N GLU A 24 -12.46 -1.21 -4.07
CA GLU A 24 -11.32 -1.61 -3.25
C GLU A 24 -11.12 -0.66 -2.06
N ALA A 25 -10.63 -1.19 -0.95
CA ALA A 25 -10.12 -0.39 0.16
C ALA A 25 -8.64 -0.71 0.36
N GLU A 26 -7.80 0.31 0.48
CA GLU A 26 -6.34 0.13 0.60
C GLU A 26 -5.71 1.05 1.65
N VAL A 27 -4.77 0.49 2.40
CA VAL A 27 -3.81 1.22 3.21
C VAL A 27 -2.41 0.91 2.67
N VAL A 28 -1.67 1.96 2.30
CA VAL A 28 -0.32 1.85 1.76
C VAL A 28 0.67 2.52 2.70
N LEU A 29 1.78 1.84 2.98
CA LEU A 29 2.94 2.42 3.66
C LEU A 29 4.12 2.53 2.71
N ALA A 30 4.71 3.73 2.64
CA ALA A 30 5.86 4.04 1.79
C ALA A 30 7.15 4.27 2.60
N ASP A 31 8.30 3.99 1.98
CA ASP A 31 9.62 4.24 2.55
C ASP A 31 9.99 5.74 2.56
N SER A 32 11.19 6.07 3.04
CA SER A 32 11.68 7.46 3.09
C SER A 32 11.81 8.14 1.73
N LYS A 33 11.83 7.37 0.63
CA LYS A 33 11.90 7.85 -0.74
C LYS A 33 10.51 7.90 -1.40
N GLY A 34 9.45 7.49 -0.70
CA GLY A 34 8.09 7.46 -1.23
C GLY A 34 7.76 6.21 -2.04
N ARG A 35 8.55 5.14 -1.90
CA ARG A 35 8.27 3.85 -2.56
C ARG A 35 7.41 2.99 -1.65
N ASP A 36 6.31 2.45 -2.16
CA ASP A 36 5.45 1.52 -1.42
C ASP A 36 6.22 0.30 -0.93
N ARG A 37 5.99 -0.09 0.32
CA ARG A 37 6.62 -1.26 0.96
C ARG A 37 5.63 -2.22 1.57
N ILE A 38 4.46 -1.73 1.96
CA ILE A 38 3.42 -2.55 2.55
C ILE A 38 2.08 -2.08 1.99
N ARG A 39 1.25 -3.02 1.54
CA ARG A 39 -0.13 -2.78 1.11
C ARG A 39 -1.07 -3.68 1.88
N LEU A 40 -2.05 -3.10 2.57
CA LEU A 40 -3.17 -3.81 3.16
C LEU A 40 -4.41 -3.47 2.34
N LYS A 41 -5.00 -4.46 1.69
CA LYS A 41 -6.06 -4.28 0.69
C LYS A 41 -7.24 -5.22 0.96
N VAL A 42 -8.44 -4.75 0.65
CA VAL A 42 -9.60 -5.59 0.33
C VAL A 42 -9.98 -5.27 -1.11
N ASP A 43 -10.00 -6.28 -1.99
CA ASP A 43 -10.36 -6.07 -3.39
C ASP A 43 -11.88 -6.01 -3.60
N ALA A 44 -12.31 -5.75 -4.83
CA ALA A 44 -13.73 -5.63 -5.18
C ALA A 44 -14.54 -6.93 -4.99
N GLY A 45 -13.87 -8.07 -4.79
CA GLY A 45 -14.47 -9.36 -4.48
C GLY A 45 -14.47 -9.69 -2.98
N ASP A 46 -14.23 -8.70 -2.12
CA ASP A 46 -14.11 -8.85 -0.66
C ASP A 46 -12.96 -9.77 -0.22
N VAL A 47 -11.94 -9.94 -1.07
CA VAL A 47 -10.77 -10.76 -0.72
C VAL A 47 -9.71 -9.89 -0.05
N PRO A 48 -9.34 -10.16 1.23
CA PRO A 48 -8.32 -9.40 1.92
C PRO A 48 -6.91 -9.87 1.54
N SER A 49 -5.97 -8.93 1.50
CA SER A 49 -4.55 -9.22 1.36
C SER A 49 -3.63 -8.22 2.06
N LEU A 50 -2.52 -8.72 2.61
CA LEU A 50 -1.38 -7.94 3.07
C LEU A 50 -0.16 -8.32 2.23
N GLU A 51 0.49 -7.34 1.61
CA GLU A 51 1.64 -7.52 0.74
C GLU A 51 2.85 -6.74 1.24
N PHE A 52 4.04 -7.34 1.13
CA PHE A 52 5.33 -6.69 1.30
C PHE A 52 6.01 -6.55 -0.05
N LEU A 53 6.56 -5.37 -0.34
CA LEU A 53 7.10 -5.01 -1.64
C LEU A 53 8.61 -4.73 -1.59
N ASP A 54 9.33 -5.15 -2.63
CA ASP A 54 10.73 -4.77 -2.86
C ASP A 54 10.87 -3.34 -3.39
N GLU A 55 12.09 -2.94 -3.77
CA GLU A 55 12.41 -1.57 -4.17
C GLU A 55 11.77 -1.17 -5.50
N GLU A 56 11.42 -2.18 -6.29
CA GLU A 56 10.80 -2.11 -7.60
C GLU A 56 9.27 -2.19 -7.52
N GLY A 57 8.72 -2.36 -6.32
CA GLY A 57 7.27 -2.48 -6.10
C GLY A 57 6.73 -3.87 -6.42
N LYS A 58 7.57 -4.91 -6.42
CA LYS A 58 7.16 -6.30 -6.61
C LYS A 58 6.95 -6.97 -5.26
N THR A 59 5.88 -7.77 -5.17
CA THR A 59 5.53 -8.51 -3.97
C THR A 59 6.58 -9.59 -3.65
N VAL A 60 7.21 -9.48 -2.48
CA VAL A 60 8.15 -10.47 -1.92
C VAL A 60 7.50 -11.37 -0.88
N TYR A 61 6.36 -10.95 -0.31
CA TYR A 61 5.58 -11.74 0.64
C TYR A 61 4.11 -11.30 0.61
N ARG A 62 3.20 -12.26 0.78
CA ARG A 62 1.75 -12.01 0.78
C ARG A 62 1.03 -12.88 1.80
N LEU A 63 0.03 -12.30 2.46
CA LEU A 63 -0.95 -12.99 3.29
C LEU A 63 -2.37 -12.67 2.79
N PRO A 64 -3.26 -13.66 2.60
CA PRO A 64 -2.92 -15.08 2.54
C PRO A 64 -1.92 -15.34 1.38
N PRO A 65 -1.09 -16.39 1.45
CA PRO A 65 -0.27 -16.78 0.31
C PRO A 65 -1.18 -17.00 -0.90
N GLU A 66 -0.68 -16.68 -2.09
CA GLU A 66 -1.43 -16.92 -3.33
C GLU A 66 -1.85 -18.40 -3.36
N ALA A 67 -3.16 -18.64 -3.53
CA ALA A 67 -3.67 -19.99 -3.59
C ALA A 67 -2.91 -20.72 -4.71
N PRO A 68 -2.39 -21.94 -4.48
CA PRO A 68 -1.82 -22.71 -5.57
C PRO A 68 -2.89 -22.79 -6.66
N GLY A 69 -2.53 -22.41 -7.89
CA GLY A 69 -3.43 -22.50 -9.04
C GLY A 69 -4.04 -23.90 -9.13
N PRO A 70 -5.19 -24.07 -9.81
CA PRO A 70 -5.87 -25.36 -9.89
C PRO A 70 -4.84 -26.44 -10.22
N ARG A 71 -4.65 -27.38 -9.29
CA ARG A 71 -3.87 -28.58 -9.59
C ARG A 71 -4.69 -29.29 -10.64
N GLY A 72 -4.21 -29.30 -11.88
CA GLY A 72 -4.77 -30.18 -12.88
C GLY A 72 -4.48 -31.61 -12.44
N ASP A 73 -5.46 -32.26 -11.83
CA ASP A 73 -5.52 -33.69 -11.60
C ASP A 73 -6.53 -34.38 -12.54
#